data_AF-Q8VVF4-F1
#
_entry.id   AF-Q8VVF4-F1
#
_cell.length_a   1.000
_cell.length_b   1.000
_cell.length_c   1.000
_cell.angle_alpha   90.00
_cell.angle_beta   90.00
_cell.angle_gamma   90.00
#
_symmetry.space_group_name_H-M   'P 1'
#
loop_
_entity.id
_entity.type
_entity.pdbx_description
1 polymer ?
#
loop_
_entity_poly.entity_id
_entity_poly.type
_entity_poly.pdbx_seq_one_letter_code
_entity_poly.pdbx_strand_id
1 'polypeptide(L)'
;QCSQYLAQFPHWEIKYCDSTSTAMQMVADQNSPSVAALGSEAGGALYNLSVIEHNLANQQINMTRFIVVAPQPIEVTEQVPAKTTLLLTTGQQAGALVDALVILKNNKIIMSKLESRPINGKPW
;
A
#
# COMPACT_ATOMS: atom_id res chain seq x y z
N GLN A 1 9.58 2.09 8.83
CA GLN A 1 10.04 3.05 7.80
C GLN A 1 10.59 4.35 8.42
N CYS A 2 10.89 4.40 9.72
CA CYS A 2 11.37 5.59 10.44
C CYS A 2 12.70 5.34 11.17
N SER A 3 13.52 4.40 10.68
CA SER A 3 14.72 3.94 11.39
C SER A 3 15.78 5.03 11.54
N GLN A 4 15.87 5.98 10.60
CA GLN A 4 16.82 7.10 10.68
C GLN A 4 16.48 8.07 11.81
N TYR A 5 15.19 8.29 12.06
CA TYR A 5 14.73 9.09 13.19
C TYR A 5 14.99 8.37 14.51
N LEU A 6 14.59 7.09 14.61
CA LEU A 6 14.75 6.31 15.84
C LEU A 6 16.22 6.11 16.23
N ALA A 7 17.14 6.05 15.27
CA ALA A 7 18.58 5.93 15.53
C ALA A 7 19.17 7.14 16.29
N GLN A 8 18.49 8.29 16.29
CA GLN A 8 18.91 9.48 17.05
C GLN A 8 18.66 9.32 18.56
N PHE A 9 17.84 8.34 18.95
CA PHE A 9 17.44 8.08 20.33
C PHE A 9 17.73 6.63 20.74
N PRO A 10 19.03 6.25 20.90
CA PRO A 10 19.42 4.85 21.14
C PRO A 10 18.96 4.29 22.49
N HIS A 11 18.48 5.14 23.40
CA HIS A 11 17.97 4.77 24.72
C HIS A 11 16.45 4.51 24.72
N TRP A 12 15.75 4.74 23.61
CA TRP A 12 14.32 4.44 23.51
C TRP A 12 14.10 2.94 23.33
N GLU A 13 13.18 2.38 24.09
CA GLU A 13 12.72 1.01 23.89
C GLU A 13 11.75 0.95 22.71
N ILE A 14 12.06 0.11 21.71
CA ILE A 14 11.18 -0.08 20.55
C ILE A 14 10.27 -1.29 20.81
N LYS A 15 8.97 -1.02 20.95
CA LYS A 15 7.95 -2.06 21.06
C LYS A 15 7.22 -2.27 19.75
N TYR A 16 7.40 -3.46 19.15
CA TYR A 16 6.65 -3.85 17.95
C TYR A 16 5.20 -4.18 18.30
N CYS A 17 4.28 -3.75 17.43
CA CYS A 17 2.84 -3.95 17.57
C CYS A 17 2.27 -4.50 16.26
N ASP A 18 1.10 -5.13 16.32
CA ASP A 18 0.45 -5.76 15.16
C ASP A 18 0.04 -4.75 14.09
N SER A 19 -0.25 -3.51 14.48
CA SER A 19 -0.58 -2.42 13.57
C SER A 19 -0.27 -1.06 14.20
N THR A 20 -0.26 -0.01 13.37
CA THR A 20 -0.11 1.38 13.82
C THR A 20 -1.27 1.83 14.70
N SER A 21 -2.50 1.41 14.41
CA SER A 21 -3.67 1.73 15.23
C SER A 21 -3.64 1.00 16.57
N THR A 22 -3.15 -0.25 16.61
CA THR A 22 -2.94 -0.98 17.88
C THR A 22 -1.93 -0.24 18.76
N ALA A 23 -0.84 0.27 18.18
CA ALA A 23 0.13 1.07 18.93
C ALA A 23 -0.48 2.38 19.47
N MET A 24 -1.29 3.08 18.66
CA MET A 24 -2.00 4.29 19.11
C MET A 24 -2.97 3.99 20.26
N GLN A 25 -3.74 2.91 20.16
CA GLN A 25 -4.64 2.49 21.23
C GLN A 25 -3.88 2.20 22.52
N MET A 26 -2.75 1.47 22.46
CA MET A 26 -1.93 1.20 23.64
C MET A 26 -1.44 2.49 24.32
N VAL A 27 -1.00 3.48 23.54
CA VAL A 27 -0.55 4.78 24.07
C VAL A 27 -1.70 5.52 24.74
N ALA A 28 -2.87 5.56 24.11
CA ALA A 28 -4.06 6.20 24.65
C ALA A 28 -4.51 5.55 25.96
N ASP A 29 -4.56 4.21 26.00
CA ASP A 29 -4.96 3.43 27.18
C ASP A 29 -3.96 3.58 28.33
N GLN A 30 -2.65 3.64 28.02
CA GLN A 30 -1.61 3.79 29.04
C GLN A 30 -1.54 5.21 29.63
N ASN A 31 -1.98 6.22 28.87
CA ASN A 31 -2.02 7.63 29.26
C ASN A 31 -0.76 8.12 29.99
N SER A 32 0.41 7.76 29.45
CA SER A 32 1.72 8.05 30.03
C SER A 32 2.52 8.96 29.09
N PRO A 33 3.17 10.02 29.60
CA PRO A 33 4.01 10.90 28.78
C PRO A 33 5.32 10.23 28.34
N SER A 34 5.62 9.04 28.85
CA SER A 34 6.84 8.27 28.52
C SER A 34 6.68 7.32 27.33
N VAL A 35 5.49 7.24 26.74
CA VAL A 35 5.17 6.30 25.66
C VAL A 35 4.58 7.05 24.48
N ALA A 36 5.03 6.72 23.28
CA ALA A 36 4.58 7.33 22.04
C ALA A 36 4.35 6.26 20.97
N ALA A 37 3.49 6.58 20.00
CA ALA A 37 3.19 5.71 18.86
C ALA A 37 3.64 6.39 17.56
N LEU A 38 4.12 5.57 16.62
CA LEU A 38 4.39 6.01 15.25
C LEU A 38 3.21 5.65 14.34
N GLY A 39 2.66 6.65 13.66
CA GLY A 39 1.63 6.43 12.65
C GLY A 39 1.12 7.73 12.04
N SER A 40 -0.03 7.67 11.36
CA SER A 40 -0.63 8.86 10.76
C SER A 40 -1.26 9.77 11.80
N GLU A 41 -1.14 11.08 11.60
CA GLU A 41 -1.81 12.10 12.41
C GLU A 41 -3.33 11.90 12.45
N ALA A 42 -3.95 11.65 11.30
CA ALA A 42 -5.37 11.33 11.21
C ALA A 42 -5.75 10.08 12.04
N GLY A 43 -4.86 9.08 12.11
CA GLY A 43 -5.05 7.91 12.96
C GLY A 43 -4.98 8.27 14.44
N GLY A 44 -3.98 9.06 14.84
CA GLY A 44 -3.81 9.50 16.23
C GLY A 44 -5.00 10.31 16.74
N ALA A 45 -5.60 11.16 15.88
CA ALA A 45 -6.79 11.95 16.21
C ALA A 45 -8.00 11.07 16.60
N LEU A 46 -8.15 9.88 16.01
CA LEU A 46 -9.23 8.94 16.38
C LEU A 46 -9.09 8.41 17.81
N TYR A 47 -7.89 8.46 18.37
CA TYR A 47 -7.57 8.04 19.74
C TYR A 47 -7.33 9.23 20.68
N ASN A 48 -7.68 10.46 20.27
CA ASN A 48 -7.42 11.70 21.02
C ASN A 48 -5.93 11.92 21.38
N LEU A 49 -5.00 11.42 20.55
CA LEU A 49 -3.58 11.63 20.74
C LEU A 49 -3.13 12.95 20.11
N SER A 50 -2.13 13.59 20.73
CA SER A 50 -1.47 14.78 20.18
C SER A 50 -0.23 14.39 19.37
N VAL A 51 -0.03 15.07 18.24
CA VAL A 51 1.20 14.90 17.44
C VAL A 51 2.36 15.62 18.13
N ILE A 52 3.49 14.92 18.26
CA ILE A 52 4.72 15.45 18.87
C ILE A 52 5.82 15.75 17.84
N GLU A 53 5.78 15.12 16.68
CA GLU A 53 6.76 15.31 15.61
C GLU A 53 6.19 14.85 14.25
N HIS A 54 6.63 15.45 13.15
CA HIS A 54 6.13 15.17 11.80
C HIS A 54 7.22 14.61 10.88
N ASN A 55 6.81 14.02 9.75
CA ASN A 55 7.71 13.65 8.64
C ASN A 55 8.87 12.70 9.04
N LEU A 56 8.57 11.74 9.93
CA LEU A 56 9.56 10.80 10.49
C LEU A 56 10.00 9.67 9.54
N ALA A 57 9.33 9.52 8.40
CA ALA A 57 9.63 8.46 7.46
C ALA A 57 10.97 8.71 6.75
N ASN A 58 11.77 7.66 6.61
CA ASN A 58 13.05 7.69 5.89
C ASN A 58 12.90 8.15 4.43
N GLN A 59 11.73 7.90 3.83
CA GLN A 59 11.40 8.29 2.45
C GLN A 59 10.28 9.31 2.45
N GLN A 60 10.50 10.44 1.80
CA GLN A 60 9.49 11.50 1.65
C GLN A 60 8.34 11.05 0.75
N ILE A 61 8.62 10.26 -0.28
CA ILE A 61 7.60 9.73 -1.20
C ILE A 61 7.23 8.33 -0.75
N ASN A 62 6.23 8.25 0.13
CA ASN A 62 5.66 7.00 0.61
C ASN A 62 4.16 7.01 0.37
N MET A 63 3.70 6.31 -0.67
CA MET A 63 2.32 6.35 -1.10
C MET A 63 1.74 4.93 -1.21
N THR A 64 0.55 4.77 -0.64
CA THR A 64 -0.24 3.54 -0.81
C THR A 64 -1.33 3.80 -1.83
N ARG A 65 -1.39 2.97 -2.89
CA ARG A 65 -2.46 3.04 -3.90
C ARG A 65 -3.59 2.10 -3.50
N PHE A 66 -4.78 2.66 -3.27
CA PHE A 66 -6.00 1.92 -3.02
C PHE A 66 -6.81 1.73 -4.30
N ILE A 67 -7.61 0.67 -4.36
CA ILE A 67 -8.61 0.42 -5.41
C ILE A 67 -9.95 0.21 -4.69
N VAL A 68 -10.97 0.98 -5.08
CA VAL A 68 -12.33 0.79 -4.59
C VAL A 68 -13.02 -0.22 -5.50
N VAL A 69 -13.65 -1.24 -4.92
CA VAL A 69 -14.33 -2.32 -5.65
C VAL A 69 -15.80 -2.36 -5.28
N ALA A 70 -16.65 -2.68 -6.27
CA ALA A 70 -18.09 -2.85 -6.09
C ALA A 70 -18.53 -4.17 -6.76
N PRO A 71 -19.58 -4.83 -6.23
CA PRO A 71 -20.09 -6.06 -6.82
C PRO A 71 -20.81 -5.81 -8.16
N GLN A 72 -21.41 -4.63 -8.32
CA GLN A 72 -22.09 -4.23 -9.54
C GLN A 72 -21.18 -3.35 -10.40
N PRO A 73 -21.14 -3.55 -11.72
CA PRO A 73 -20.40 -2.68 -12.62
C PRO A 73 -21.05 -1.29 -12.66
N ILE A 74 -20.21 -0.27 -12.89
CA ILE A 74 -20.67 1.07 -13.23
C ILE A 74 -20.34 1.35 -14.70
N GLU A 75 -21.24 2.04 -15.38
CA GLU A 75 -20.97 2.55 -16.72
C GLU A 75 -19.98 3.71 -16.63
N VAL A 76 -18.85 3.59 -17.34
CA VAL A 76 -17.84 4.64 -17.44
C VAL A 76 -17.93 5.21 -18.84
N THR A 77 -18.25 6.50 -18.95
CA THR A 77 -18.36 7.15 -20.25
C THR A 77 -17.00 7.26 -20.91
N GLU A 78 -16.97 7.19 -22.26
CA GLU A 78 -15.72 7.30 -23.03
C GLU A 78 -15.01 8.66 -22.87
N GLN A 79 -15.71 9.66 -22.34
CA GLN A 79 -15.17 11.00 -22.09
C GLN A 79 -14.27 11.04 -20.84
N VAL A 80 -14.34 10.03 -19.97
CA VAL A 80 -13.53 9.97 -18.74
C VAL A 80 -12.26 9.17 -19.01
N PRO A 81 -11.06 9.76 -18.82
CA PRO A 81 -9.81 9.00 -18.87
C PRO A 81 -9.84 7.87 -17.84
N ALA A 82 -9.90 6.63 -18.32
CA ALA A 82 -10.00 5.44 -17.49
C ALA A 82 -8.71 4.64 -17.48
N LYS A 83 -8.48 3.90 -16.39
CA LYS A 83 -7.46 2.87 -16.32
C LYS A 83 -8.15 1.52 -16.19
N THR A 84 -7.82 0.60 -17.08
CA THR A 84 -8.33 -0.78 -17.05
C THR A 84 -7.32 -1.70 -16.37
N THR A 85 -7.79 -2.49 -15.41
CA THR A 85 -7.01 -3.58 -14.80
C THR A 85 -7.54 -4.90 -15.34
N LEU A 86 -6.65 -5.73 -15.88
CA LEU A 86 -6.99 -7.04 -16.43
C LEU A 86 -6.31 -8.13 -15.62
N LEU A 87 -7.05 -9.19 -15.31
CA LEU A 87 -6.47 -10.46 -14.88
C LEU A 87 -6.37 -11.37 -16.11
N LEU A 88 -5.15 -11.78 -16.43
CA LEU A 88 -4.86 -12.57 -17.63
C LEU A 88 -4.22 -13.88 -17.22
N THR A 89 -4.63 -14.97 -17.85
CA THR A 89 -3.95 -16.26 -17.77
C THR A 89 -3.40 -16.59 -19.16
N THR A 90 -2.12 -16.92 -19.23
CA THR A 90 -1.45 -17.33 -20.47
C THR A 90 -1.25 -18.84 -20.47
N GLY A 91 -1.12 -19.43 -21.66
CA GLY A 91 -0.69 -20.83 -21.76
C GLY A 91 0.74 -21.04 -21.28
N GLN A 92 1.13 -22.30 -21.09
CA GLN A 92 2.44 -22.69 -20.58
C GLN A 92 3.44 -22.95 -21.72
N GLN A 93 3.60 -21.98 -22.61
CA GLN A 93 4.60 -22.01 -23.68
C GLN A 93 5.54 -20.82 -23.59
N ALA A 94 6.76 -20.99 -24.09
CA ALA A 94 7.70 -19.88 -24.22
C ALA A 94 7.07 -18.77 -25.07
N GLY A 95 7.18 -17.52 -24.60
CA GLY A 95 6.64 -16.35 -25.31
C GLY A 95 5.17 -16.04 -25.05
N ALA A 96 4.41 -16.88 -24.33
CA ALA A 96 2.96 -16.69 -24.16
C ALA A 96 2.56 -15.30 -23.61
N LEU A 97 3.31 -14.76 -22.65
CA LEU A 97 3.11 -13.41 -22.15
C LEU A 97 3.51 -12.35 -23.19
N VAL A 98 4.62 -12.55 -23.90
CA VAL A 98 5.09 -11.62 -24.94
C VAL A 98 4.02 -11.46 -26.01
N ASP A 99 3.46 -12.57 -26.48
CA ASP A 99 2.40 -12.56 -27.51
C ASP A 99 1.20 -11.72 -27.04
N ALA A 100 0.77 -11.88 -25.79
CA ALA A 100 -0.31 -11.07 -25.21
C ALA A 100 0.05 -9.57 -25.13
N LEU A 101 1.27 -9.23 -24.71
CA LEU A 101 1.72 -7.84 -24.59
C LEU A 101 1.93 -7.16 -25.95
N VAL A 102 2.30 -7.92 -26.98
CA VAL A 102 2.43 -7.42 -28.36
C VAL A 102 1.09 -6.89 -28.89
N ILE A 103 -0.03 -7.50 -28.51
CA ILE A 103 -1.37 -7.00 -28.88
C ILE A 103 -1.59 -5.59 -28.32
N LEU A 104 -1.27 -5.35 -27.04
CA LEU A 104 -1.41 -4.03 -26.42
C LEU A 104 -0.49 -3.00 -27.10
N LYS A 105 0.75 -3.40 -27.39
CA LYS A 105 1.72 -2.55 -28.10
C LYS A 105 1.22 -2.16 -29.50
N ASN A 106 0.72 -3.11 -30.28
CA ASN A 106 0.23 -2.88 -31.64
C ASN A 106 -0.99 -1.93 -31.65
N ASN A 107 -1.79 -1.94 -30.57
CA ASN A 107 -2.91 -1.01 -30.36
C ASN A 107 -2.50 0.29 -29.64
N LYS A 108 -1.20 0.53 -29.42
CA LYS A 108 -0.66 1.72 -28.75
C LYS A 108 -1.22 1.96 -27.34
N ILE A 109 -1.58 0.88 -26.64
CA ILE A 109 -2.09 0.93 -25.27
C ILE A 109 -0.91 0.97 -24.29
N ILE A 110 -0.85 2.02 -23.46
CA ILE A 110 0.20 2.20 -22.47
C ILE A 110 -0.14 1.38 -21.21
N MET A 111 0.78 0.50 -20.80
CA MET A 111 0.69 -0.22 -19.54
C MET A 111 1.39 0.55 -18.43
N SER A 112 0.75 0.63 -17.25
CA SER A 112 1.34 1.27 -16.05
C SER A 112 1.67 0.29 -14.93
N LYS A 113 1.30 -1.00 -15.07
CA LYS A 113 1.55 -2.06 -14.10
C LYS A 113 1.44 -3.42 -14.78
N LEU A 114 2.40 -4.31 -14.50
CA LEU A 114 2.39 -5.71 -14.91
C LEU A 114 2.97 -6.53 -13.76
N GLU A 115 2.19 -7.49 -13.25
CA GLU A 115 2.63 -8.40 -12.20
C GLU A 115 2.22 -9.84 -12.56
N SER A 116 3.17 -10.77 -12.56
CA SER A 116 2.88 -12.19 -12.66
C SER A 116 2.65 -12.77 -11.26
N ARG A 117 1.66 -13.66 -11.13
CA ARG A 117 1.39 -14.40 -9.90
C ARG A 117 1.11 -15.86 -10.27
N PRO A 118 1.63 -16.84 -9.50
CA PRO A 118 1.23 -18.24 -9.67
C PRO A 118 -0.25 -18.40 -9.31
N ILE A 119 -0.93 -19.31 -10.00
CA ILE A 119 -2.32 -19.64 -9.67
C ILE A 119 -2.31 -20.74 -8.62
N ASN A 120 -2.81 -20.44 -7.42
CA ASN A 120 -2.92 -21.42 -6.34
C ASN A 120 -3.77 -22.62 -6.80
N GLY A 121 -3.25 -23.83 -6.63
CA GLY A 121 -3.92 -25.07 -7.05
C GLY A 121 -3.77 -25.43 -8.53
N LYS A 122 -3.07 -24.62 -9.33
CA LYS A 122 -2.62 -24.96 -10.69
C LYS A 122 -1.11 -24.76 -10.81
N PRO A 123 -0.31 -25.69 -10.25
CA PRO A 123 1.11 -25.71 -10.54
C PRO A 123 1.27 -26.14 -12.00
N TRP A 124 1.78 -25.22 -12.83
CA TRP A 124 2.05 -25.36 -14.27
C TRP A 124 0.86 -25.75 -15.17
#